data_AF-A0A920R4G4-F1
#
_entry.id   AF-A0A920R4G4-F1
#
_cell.length_a   1.000
_cell.length_b   1.000
_cell.length_c   1.000
_cell.angle_alpha   90.00
_cell.angle_beta   90.00
_cell.angle_gamma   90.00
#
_symmetry.space_group_name_H-M   'P 1'
#
loop_
_entity.id
_entity.type
_entity.pdbx_description
1 polymer ?
#
loop_
_entity_poly.entity_id
_entity_poly.type
_entity_poly.pdbx_seq_one_letter_code
_entity_poly.pdbx_strand_id
1 'polypeptide(L)'
;MKITGYSTTLYEFPVSRRTGDANSPSGKIRGSGSLLELYTDEGLTGIAFGGAGAAPQIRSMVEGILMGEDPRQVTGLWKRMVDRAFKGGHDGIVNDAISVLDVAMWDLK
;
A
#
# COMPACT_ATOMS: atom_id res chain seq x y z
N MET A 1 11.90 -10.48 13.71
CA MET A 1 10.72 -9.70 13.32
C MET A 1 10.07 -10.36 12.14
N LYS A 2 8.78 -10.66 12.23
CA LYS A 2 7.96 -11.28 11.19
C LYS A 2 6.66 -10.51 11.03
N ILE A 3 6.17 -10.38 9.81
CA ILE A 3 4.86 -9.79 9.53
C ILE A 3 3.75 -10.73 10.04
N THR A 4 2.83 -10.19 10.84
CA THR A 4 1.73 -10.94 11.49
C THR A 4 0.35 -10.50 11.03
N GLY A 5 0.24 -9.38 10.33
CA GLY A 5 -1.03 -8.91 9.81
C GLY A 5 -0.93 -7.48 9.28
N TYR A 6 -2.08 -6.92 8.91
CA TYR A 6 -2.18 -5.56 8.42
C TYR A 6 -3.59 -5.01 8.66
N SER A 7 -3.72 -3.68 8.60
CA SER A 7 -5.00 -2.99 8.45
C SER A 7 -4.92 -1.99 7.30
N THR A 8 -6.07 -1.65 6.72
CA THR A 8 -6.18 -0.54 5.79
C THR A 8 -7.33 0.35 6.23
N THR A 9 -7.06 1.65 6.38
CA THR A 9 -8.05 2.65 6.78
C THR A 9 -8.21 3.66 5.66
N LEU A 10 -9.38 3.67 5.04
CA LEU A 10 -9.76 4.70 4.08
C LEU A 10 -10.09 5.99 4.83
N TYR A 11 -9.57 7.09 4.32
CA TYR A 11 -9.87 8.41 4.85
C TYR A 11 -10.21 9.38 3.72
N GLU A 12 -10.99 10.38 4.06
CA GLU A 12 -11.36 11.49 3.19
C GLU A 12 -11.21 12.81 3.94
N PHE A 13 -10.93 13.88 3.20
CA PHE A 13 -10.70 15.20 3.77
C PHE A 13 -11.17 16.30 2.82
N PRO A 14 -11.66 17.45 3.32
CA PRO A 14 -11.99 18.58 2.48
C PRO A 14 -10.71 19.19 1.88
N VAL A 15 -10.78 19.63 0.62
CA VAL A 15 -9.71 20.45 0.00
C VAL A 15 -10.08 21.93 0.02
N SER A 16 -9.09 22.81 0.11
CA SER A 16 -9.27 24.27 0.26
C SER A 16 -9.90 24.96 -0.95
N ARG A 17 -9.88 24.32 -2.12
CA ARG A 17 -10.53 24.76 -3.36
C ARG A 17 -10.90 23.56 -4.22
N ARG A 18 -11.77 23.75 -5.21
CA ARG A 18 -12.02 22.72 -6.23
C ARG A 18 -10.72 22.43 -6.97
N THR A 19 -10.31 21.16 -6.95
CA THR A 19 -9.05 20.69 -7.55
C THR A 19 -9.37 19.70 -8.66
N GLY A 20 -8.86 19.94 -9.87
CA GLY A 20 -9.02 19.09 -11.04
C GLY A 20 -7.84 19.29 -12.00
N ASP A 21 -7.81 18.50 -13.07
CA ASP A 21 -6.80 18.54 -14.12
C ASP A 21 -7.44 18.24 -15.49
N ALA A 22 -6.64 18.16 -16.55
CA ALA A 22 -7.14 17.89 -17.91
C ALA A 22 -7.91 16.56 -18.04
N ASN A 23 -7.64 15.59 -17.16
CA ASN A 23 -8.30 14.29 -17.11
C ASN A 23 -9.44 14.23 -16.06
N SER A 24 -9.59 15.27 -15.24
CA SER A 24 -10.68 15.43 -14.26
C SER A 24 -11.20 16.88 -14.25
N PRO A 25 -11.82 17.35 -15.36
CA PRO A 25 -12.15 18.77 -15.56
C PRO A 25 -13.25 19.28 -14.62
N SER A 26 -14.14 18.41 -14.13
CA SER A 26 -15.15 18.76 -13.13
C SER A 26 -14.54 19.00 -11.74
N GLY A 27 -13.33 18.49 -11.50
CA GLY A 27 -12.61 18.55 -10.23
C GLY A 27 -13.36 17.94 -9.04
N LYS A 28 -12.73 18.03 -7.87
CA LYS A 28 -13.24 17.52 -6.59
C LYS A 28 -13.07 18.54 -5.47
N ILE A 29 -13.96 18.45 -4.49
CA ILE A 29 -13.94 19.26 -3.25
C ILE A 29 -13.54 18.44 -2.01
N ARG A 30 -13.34 17.13 -2.18
CA ARG A 30 -12.78 16.22 -1.18
C ARG A 30 -11.62 15.45 -1.79
N GLY A 31 -10.55 15.26 -1.01
CA GLY A 31 -9.50 14.29 -1.27
C GLY A 31 -9.78 12.98 -0.52
N SER A 32 -9.13 11.91 -0.95
CA SER A 32 -9.17 10.62 -0.27
C SER A 32 -7.82 9.92 -0.38
N GLY A 33 -7.57 9.00 0.56
CA GLY A 33 -6.39 8.15 0.59
C GLY A 33 -6.64 6.91 1.43
N SER A 34 -5.61 6.08 1.56
CA SER A 34 -5.59 4.93 2.46
C SER A 34 -4.36 4.99 3.35
N LEU A 35 -4.55 4.71 4.63
CA LEU A 35 -3.48 4.39 5.58
C LEU A 35 -3.32 2.86 5.61
N LEU A 36 -2.10 2.38 5.44
CA LEU A 36 -1.69 1.01 5.71
C LEU A 36 -0.96 0.96 7.04
N GLU A 37 -1.35 0.02 7.89
CA GLU A 37 -0.59 -0.41 9.06
C GLU A 37 -0.16 -1.86 8.86
N LEU A 38 1.15 -2.14 8.95
CA LEU A 38 1.73 -3.48 8.77
C LEU A 38 2.30 -3.97 10.10
N TYR A 39 1.68 -4.99 10.68
CA TYR A 39 1.97 -5.45 12.04
C TYR A 39 3.05 -6.52 12.07
N THR A 40 3.82 -6.54 13.16
CA THR A 40 4.88 -7.52 13.38
C THR A 40 4.73 -8.30 14.69
N ASP A 41 5.44 -9.42 14.82
CA ASP A 41 5.49 -10.25 16.03
C ASP A 41 6.26 -9.60 17.19
N GLU A 42 7.03 -8.55 16.93
CA GLU A 42 7.74 -7.76 17.94
C GLU A 42 6.94 -6.55 18.44
N GLY A 43 5.69 -6.38 17.97
CA GLY A 43 4.81 -5.27 18.35
C GLY A 43 5.10 -3.95 17.63
N LEU A 44 6.02 -3.95 16.66
CA LEU A 44 6.27 -2.81 15.76
C LEU A 44 5.24 -2.78 14.63
N THR A 45 4.89 -1.57 14.19
CA THR A 45 3.95 -1.34 13.09
C THR A 45 4.58 -0.42 12.06
N GLY A 46 4.64 -0.88 10.81
CA GLY A 46 5.06 -0.07 9.67
C GLY A 46 3.89 0.71 9.12
N ILE A 47 4.12 1.99 8.83
CA ILE A 47 3.08 2.91 8.38
C ILE A 47 3.37 3.39 6.97
N ALA A 48 2.34 3.39 6.12
CA ALA A 48 2.43 3.99 4.81
C ALA A 48 1.09 4.56 4.34
N PHE A 49 1.17 5.56 3.46
CA PHE A 49 0.00 6.17 2.82
C PHE A 49 -0.01 5.79 1.34
N GLY A 50 -1.17 5.34 0.86
CA GLY A 50 -1.38 4.95 -0.53
C GLY A 50 -2.73 5.44 -1.08
N GLY A 51 -3.02 5.04 -2.32
CA GLY A 51 -4.31 5.34 -2.94
C GLY A 51 -5.48 4.57 -2.29
N ALA A 52 -6.68 5.13 -2.38
CA ALA A 52 -7.89 4.54 -1.78
C ALA A 52 -8.37 3.23 -2.42
N GLY A 53 -7.79 2.81 -3.56
CA GLY A 53 -8.27 1.67 -4.35
C GLY A 53 -7.53 0.36 -4.14
N ALA A 54 -6.40 0.35 -3.41
CA ALA A 54 -5.44 -0.75 -3.42
C ALA A 54 -5.71 -1.88 -2.41
N ALA A 55 -6.72 -1.76 -1.54
CA ALA A 55 -6.96 -2.72 -0.45
C ALA A 55 -7.08 -4.20 -0.91
N PRO A 56 -7.75 -4.55 -2.02
CA PRO A 56 -7.79 -5.94 -2.49
C PRO A 56 -6.41 -6.48 -2.93
N GLN A 57 -5.58 -5.64 -3.55
CA GLN A 57 -4.25 -5.99 -4.01
C GLN A 57 -3.28 -6.09 -2.81
N ILE A 58 -3.39 -5.18 -1.84
CA ILE A 58 -2.65 -5.26 -0.56
C ILE A 58 -2.95 -6.58 0.12
N ARG A 59 -4.24 -6.93 0.27
CA ARG A 59 -4.66 -8.22 0.83
C ARG A 59 -3.98 -9.39 0.12
N SER A 60 -4.08 -9.43 -1.21
CA SER A 60 -3.50 -10.53 -1.99
C SER A 60 -1.98 -10.65 -1.84
N MET A 61 -1.25 -9.53 -1.72
CA MET A 61 0.19 -9.54 -1.56
C MET A 61 0.60 -9.93 -0.14
N VAL A 62 -0.07 -9.39 0.87
CA VAL A 62 0.24 -9.73 2.27
C VAL A 62 -0.04 -11.21 2.53
N GLU A 63 -1.27 -11.66 2.26
CA GLU A 63 -1.69 -13.04 2.53
C GLU A 63 -0.94 -14.07 1.66
N GLY A 64 -0.55 -13.69 0.43
CA GLY A 64 0.10 -14.60 -0.51
C GLY A 64 1.63 -14.62 -0.48
N ILE A 65 2.28 -13.58 0.06
CA ILE A 65 3.74 -13.41 -0.04
C ILE A 65 4.38 -13.02 1.30
N LEU A 66 3.79 -12.07 2.03
CA LEU A 66 4.49 -11.38 3.11
C LEU A 66 4.24 -11.95 4.50
N MET A 67 3.12 -12.64 4.74
CA MET A 67 2.81 -13.22 6.04
C MET A 67 3.95 -14.14 6.54
N GLY A 68 4.45 -13.87 7.75
CA GLY A 68 5.53 -14.62 8.38
C GLY A 68 6.95 -14.27 7.90
N GLU A 69 7.09 -13.42 6.89
CA GLU A 69 8.38 -12.95 6.37
C GLU A 69 8.97 -11.84 7.24
N ASP A 70 10.29 -11.71 7.23
CA ASP A 70 10.99 -10.60 7.90
C ASP A 70 10.93 -9.33 7.04
N PRO A 71 10.23 -8.26 7.49
CA PRO A 71 10.01 -7.06 6.67
C PRO A 71 11.31 -6.32 6.35
N ARG A 72 12.43 -6.60 7.03
CA ARG A 72 13.73 -5.97 6.74
C ARG A 72 14.35 -6.45 5.43
N GLN A 73 13.85 -7.54 4.84
CA GLN A 73 14.26 -8.06 3.53
C GLN A 73 13.57 -7.32 2.36
N VAL A 74 13.42 -6.00 2.48
CA VAL A 74 12.55 -5.17 1.63
C VAL A 74 12.75 -5.44 0.14
N THR A 75 13.98 -5.34 -0.37
CA THR A 75 14.27 -5.53 -1.81
C THR A 75 13.89 -6.92 -2.33
N GLY A 76 14.09 -7.97 -1.51
CA GLY A 76 13.73 -9.34 -1.89
C GLY A 76 12.22 -9.56 -1.89
N LEU A 77 11.52 -9.01 -0.89
CA LEU A 77 10.06 -9.09 -0.79
C LEU A 77 9.38 -8.25 -1.89
N TRP A 78 9.89 -7.04 -2.17
CA TRP A 78 9.46 -6.22 -3.29
C TRP A 78 9.58 -6.97 -4.62
N LYS A 79 10.73 -7.59 -4.88
CA LYS A 79 10.94 -8.38 -6.10
C LYS A 79 9.92 -9.52 -6.24
N ARG A 80 9.62 -10.24 -5.15
CA ARG A 80 8.60 -11.30 -5.13
C ARG A 80 7.20 -10.76 -5.45
N MET A 81 6.84 -9.58 -4.94
CA MET A 81 5.57 -8.93 -5.25
C MET A 81 5.46 -8.53 -6.72
N VAL A 82 6.53 -7.95 -7.30
CA VAL A 82 6.59 -7.62 -8.73
C VAL A 82 6.50 -8.87 -9.60
N ASP A 83 7.23 -9.93 -9.26
CA ASP A 83 7.19 -11.20 -10.00
C ASP A 83 5.81 -11.85 -9.97
N ARG A 84 5.10 -11.74 -8.83
CA ARG A 84 3.72 -12.22 -8.69
C ARG A 84 2.75 -11.49 -9.62
N ALA A 85 3.02 -10.21 -9.91
CA ALA A 85 2.21 -9.36 -10.77
C ALA A 85 2.59 -9.48 -12.27
N PHE A 86 3.77 -10.01 -12.60
CA PHE A 86 4.37 -9.98 -13.94
C PHE A 86 3.40 -10.26 -15.10
N LYS A 87 2.64 -11.36 -15.07
CA LYS A 87 1.72 -11.71 -16.17
C LYS A 87 0.45 -10.84 -16.24
N GLY A 88 0.06 -10.22 -15.12
CA GLY A 88 -1.09 -9.32 -15.05
C GLY A 88 -0.71 -7.85 -15.25
N GLY A 89 0.59 -7.54 -15.35
CA GLY A 89 1.11 -6.17 -15.28
C GLY A 89 1.21 -5.68 -13.82
N HIS A 90 2.14 -4.75 -13.59
CA HIS A 90 2.39 -4.17 -12.27
C HIS A 90 2.19 -2.65 -12.28
N ASP A 91 1.24 -2.15 -13.06
CA ASP A 91 0.88 -0.73 -13.15
C ASP A 91 -0.39 -0.41 -12.33
N GLY A 92 -0.68 0.89 -12.21
CA GLY A 92 -1.91 1.38 -11.59
C GLY A 92 -2.08 0.85 -10.16
N ILE A 93 -3.26 0.30 -9.87
CA ILE A 93 -3.64 -0.14 -8.51
C ILE A 93 -2.73 -1.28 -8.00
N VAL A 94 -2.22 -2.13 -8.90
CA VAL A 94 -1.27 -3.18 -8.49
C VAL A 94 0.05 -2.56 -8.03
N ASN A 95 0.57 -1.58 -8.77
CA ASN A 95 1.78 -0.87 -8.37
C ASN A 95 1.60 -0.08 -7.08
N ASP A 96 0.42 0.53 -6.89
CA ASP A 96 0.07 1.27 -5.67
C ASP A 96 0.17 0.36 -4.44
N ALA A 97 -0.39 -0.87 -4.53
CA ALA A 97 -0.26 -1.87 -3.47
C ALA A 97 1.19 -2.30 -3.21
N ILE A 98 1.98 -2.52 -4.27
CA ILE A 98 3.41 -2.89 -4.13
C ILE A 98 4.18 -1.74 -3.45
N SER A 99 3.93 -0.51 -3.87
CA SER A 99 4.62 0.69 -3.39
C SER A 99 4.29 0.98 -1.92
N VAL A 100 3.01 0.89 -1.52
CA VAL A 100 2.62 1.16 -0.13
C VAL A 100 3.17 0.10 0.83
N LEU A 101 3.23 -1.17 0.40
CA LEU A 101 3.86 -2.25 1.17
C LEU A 101 5.37 -2.07 1.28
N ASP A 102 6.04 -1.67 0.19
CA ASP A 102 7.48 -1.36 0.20
C ASP A 102 7.81 -0.25 1.21
N VAL A 103 7.07 0.86 1.18
CA VAL A 103 7.25 1.98 2.11
C VAL A 103 7.01 1.55 3.56
N ALA A 104 5.94 0.79 3.84
CA ALA A 104 5.66 0.30 5.19
C ALA A 104 6.75 -0.63 5.72
N MET A 105 7.37 -1.44 4.86
CA MET A 105 8.51 -2.29 5.23
C MET A 105 9.79 -1.48 5.45
N TRP A 106 9.99 -0.36 4.74
CA TRP A 106 11.08 0.58 5.00
C TRP A 106 10.90 1.34 6.33
N ASP A 107 9.67 1.72 6.68
CA ASP A 107 9.37 2.35 7.98
C ASP A 107 9.69 1.42 9.17
N LEU A 108 9.57 0.10 8.97
CA LEU A 108 9.93 -0.93 9.95
C LEU A 108 11.45 -1.21 10.06
N LYS A 109 12.28 -0.70 9.15
CA LYS A 109 13.69 -1.07 9.04
C LYS A 109 14.60 -0.11 9.78
#